data_AF-A0AAD5S2E3-F1
#
_entry.id   AF-A0AAD5S2E3-F1
#
_cell.length_a   1.000
_cell.length_b   1.000
_cell.length_c   1.000
_cell.angle_alpha   90.00
_cell.angle_beta   90.00
_cell.angle_gamma   90.00
#
_symmetry.space_group_name_H-M   'P 1'
#
loop_
_entity.id
_entity.type
_entity.pdbx_description
1 polymer ?
#
loop_
_entity_poly.entity_id
_entity_poly.type
_entity_poly.pdbx_seq_one_letter_code
_entity_poly.pdbx_strand_id
1 'polypeptide(L)' 'MEPQLRALGMPTALVNGVVTVRSEFTVCREGEPLTPEQAQLLKHFYIQMADFHVNITCYWHDNEFHELEAKEDEESA' A
#
# COMPACT_ATOMS: atom_id res chain seq x y z
N MET A 1 13.88 -1.03 -13.43
CA MET A 1 13.96 -0.74 -11.99
C MET A 1 14.47 0.67 -11.74
N GLU A 2 15.76 0.97 -11.89
CA GLU A 2 16.29 2.32 -11.57
C GLU A 2 15.57 3.49 -12.27
N PRO A 3 15.29 3.45 -13.60
CA PRO A 3 14.57 4.54 -14.25
C PRO A 3 13.14 4.74 -13.72
N GLN A 4 12.49 3.65 -13.26
CA GLN A 4 11.15 3.71 -12.68
C GLN A 4 11.19 4.35 -11.29
N LEU A 5 12.15 3.95 -10.44
CA LEU A 5 12.32 4.54 -9.10
C LEU A 5 12.63 6.03 -9.18
N ARG A 6 13.46 6.45 -10.14
CA ARG A 6 13.74 7.87 -10.39
C ARG A 6 12.50 8.63 -10.87
N ALA A 7 11.70 8.04 -11.75
CA ALA A 7 10.45 8.64 -12.23
C ALA A 7 9.41 8.82 -11.11
N LEU A 8 9.44 7.96 -10.08
CA LEU A 8 8.60 8.05 -8.88
C LEU A 8 9.15 9.02 -7.82
N GLY A 9 10.22 9.76 -8.13
CA GLY A 9 10.79 10.78 -7.25
C GLY A 9 11.91 10.28 -6.32
N MET A 10 12.25 8.99 -6.34
CA MET A 10 13.34 8.45 -5.52
C MET A 10 14.70 8.92 -6.08
N PRO A 11 15.63 9.44 -5.24
CA PRO A 11 16.94 9.92 -5.69
C PRO A 11 17.91 8.77 -5.99
N THR A 12 17.62 7.97 -7.02
CA THR A 12 18.45 6.83 -7.44
C THR A 12 19.35 7.15 -8.63
N ALA A 13 20.47 6.44 -8.70
CA ALA A 13 21.34 6.38 -9.86
C ALA A 13 21.86 4.95 -10.06
N LEU A 14 22.37 4.70 -11.26
CA LEU A 14 22.98 3.45 -11.64
C LEU A 14 24.49 3.61 -11.52
N VAL A 15 25.11 3.00 -10.50
CA VAL A 15 26.56 3.04 -10.27
C VAL A 15 27.10 1.64 -10.52
N ASN A 16 27.95 1.49 -11.55
CA ASN A 16 28.54 0.20 -11.93
C ASN A 16 27.51 -0.94 -12.13
N GLY A 17 26.35 -0.64 -12.70
CA GLY A 17 25.28 -1.64 -12.89
C GLY A 17 24.36 -1.84 -11.67
N VAL A 18 24.66 -1.20 -10.53
CA VAL A 18 23.91 -1.35 -9.27
C VAL A 18 23.06 -0.11 -9.00
N VAL A 19 21.80 -0.34 -8.61
CA VAL A 19 20.88 0.72 -8.18
C VAL A 19 21.36 1.28 -6.85
N THR A 20 21.71 2.56 -6.82
CA THR A 20 22.26 3.25 -5.65
C THR A 20 21.41 4.45 -5.30
N VAL A 21 21.04 4.58 -4.02
CA VAL A 21 20.32 5.73 -3.48
C VAL A 21 21.34 6.83 -3.13
N ARG A 22 21.12 8.06 -3.60
CA ARG A 22 22.08 9.17 -3.45
C ARG A 22 21.89 10.01 -2.20
N SER A 23 20.70 9.99 -1.61
CA SER A 23 20.35 10.72 -0.39
C SER A 23 19.22 10.00 0.34
N GLU A 24 19.09 10.25 1.63
CA GLU A 24 17.95 9.77 2.40
C GLU A 24 16.63 10.25 1.76
N PHE A 25 15.65 9.36 1.70
CA PHE A 25 14.36 9.62 1.07
C PHE A 25 13.25 8.95 1.88
N THR A 26 12.38 9.77 2.45
CA THR A 26 11.18 9.29 3.16
C THR A 26 10.07 9.06 2.14
N VAL A 27 9.58 7.83 2.05
CA VAL A 27 8.51 7.48 1.10
C VAL A 27 7.16 8.03 1.57
N CYS A 28 6.77 7.76 2.82
CA CYS A 28 5.52 8.24 3.41
C CYS A 28 5.66 8.36 4.94
N ARG A 29 4.65 8.96 5.58
CA ARG A 29 4.54 9.08 7.05
C ARG A 29 3.20 8.54 7.51
N GLU A 30 3.17 8.07 8.75
CA GLU A 30 1.95 7.64 9.40
C GLU A 30 0.94 8.80 9.49
N GLY A 31 -0.35 8.49 9.27
CA GLY A 31 -1.43 9.47 9.28
C GLY A 31 -1.54 10.36 8.03
N GLU A 32 -0.59 10.28 7.09
CA GLU A 32 -0.66 11.01 5.82
C GLU A 32 -1.23 10.13 4.70
N PRO A 33 -2.17 10.64 3.88
CA PRO A 33 -2.71 9.89 2.75
C PRO A 33 -1.63 9.64 1.70
N LEU A 34 -1.51 8.39 1.24
CA LEU A 34 -0.52 8.00 0.24
C LEU A 34 -0.85 8.57 -1.15
N THR A 35 0.14 9.18 -1.80
CA THR A 35 0.06 9.50 -3.23
C THR A 35 0.24 8.24 -4.08
N PRO A 36 -0.21 8.24 -5.36
CA PRO A 36 0.00 7.12 -6.27
C PRO A 36 1.47 6.72 -6.42
N GLU A 37 2.38 7.69 -6.47
CA GLU A 37 3.82 7.46 -6.59
C GLU A 37 4.39 6.77 -5.35
N GLN A 38 3.97 7.19 -4.15
CA GLN A 38 4.35 6.58 -2.89
C GLN A 38 3.84 5.14 -2.79
N ALA A 39 2.56 4.91 -3.12
CA ALA A 39 1.96 3.57 -3.14
C ALA A 39 2.67 2.64 -4.13
N GLN A 40 3.06 3.16 -5.30
CA GLN A 40 3.82 2.38 -6.29
C GLN A 40 5.23 2.04 -5.79
N LEU A 41 5.92 2.95 -5.09
CA LEU A 41 7.20 2.65 -4.45
C LEU A 41 7.06 1.55 -3.40
N LEU A 42 6.08 1.66 -2.50
CA LEU A 42 5.80 0.66 -1.46
C LEU A 42 5.53 -0.72 -2.06
N LYS A 43 4.73 -0.76 -3.14
CA LYS A 43 4.49 -1.98 -3.92
C LYS A 43 5.77 -2.57 -4.52
N HIS A 44 6.66 -1.74 -5.07
CA HIS A 44 7.94 -2.21 -5.61
C HIS A 44 8.88 -2.79 -4.56
N PHE A 45 8.78 -2.32 -3.31
CA PHE A 45 9.55 -2.84 -2.17
C PHE A 45 8.83 -3.93 -1.37
N TYR A 46 7.64 -4.37 -1.83
CA TYR A 46 6.82 -5.38 -1.15
C TYR A 46 6.46 -4.99 0.30
N ILE A 47 6.30 -3.70 0.58
CA ILE A 47 5.84 -3.19 1.87
C ILE A 47 4.32 -3.12 1.82
N GLN A 48 3.66 -3.93 2.64
CA GLN A 48 2.21 -3.94 2.80
C GLN A 48 1.80 -2.83 3.77
N MET A 49 0.91 -1.94 3.32
CA MET A 49 0.44 -0.78 4.11
C MET A 49 -0.96 -0.96 4.70
N ALA A 50 -1.67 -2.00 4.28
CA ALA A 50 -3.03 -2.26 4.71
C ALA A 50 -3.32 -3.76 4.63
N ASP A 51 -4.07 -4.25 5.61
CA ASP A 51 -4.65 -5.57 5.56
C ASP A 51 -5.98 -5.52 4.82
N PHE A 52 -6.14 -6.41 3.85
CA PHE A 52 -7.38 -6.51 3.08
C PHE A 52 -8.26 -7.62 3.65
N HIS A 53 -9.44 -7.23 4.13
CA HIS A 53 -10.45 -8.14 4.64
C HIS A 53 -11.74 -8.06 3.81
N VAL A 54 -12.39 -9.21 3.62
CA VAL A 54 -13.71 -9.27 3.00
C VAL A 54 -14.76 -9.10 4.08
N ASN A 55 -15.45 -7.96 4.05
CA ASN A 55 -16.57 -7.68 4.95
C ASN A 55 -17.87 -8.20 4.32
N ILE A 56 -18.36 -9.34 4.82
CA ILE A 56 -19.61 -9.93 4.36
C ILE A 56 -20.76 -9.08 4.89
N THR A 57 -21.54 -8.48 3.99
CA THR A 57 -22.66 -7.58 4.36
C THR A 57 -23.99 -8.31 4.50
N CYS A 58 -24.17 -9.45 3.83
CA CYS A 58 -25.40 -10.23 3.89
C CYS A 58 -25.20 -11.64 3.35
N TYR A 59 -26.16 -12.52 3.65
CA TYR A 59 -26.28 -13.85 3.03
C TYR A 59 -27.74 -14.27 2.90
N TRP A 60 -28.01 -15.20 1.98
CA TRP A 60 -29.33 -15.81 1.79
C TRP A 60 -29.28 -17.26 2.27
N HIS A 61 -30.21 -17.65 3.14
CA HIS A 61 -30.30 -19.01 3.66
C HIS A 61 -31.75 -19.35 3.98
N ASP A 62 -32.17 -20.61 3.76
CA ASP A 62 -33.53 -21.09 4.07
C ASP A 62 -34.67 -20.20 3.58
N ASN A 63 -34.49 -19.63 2.38
CA ASN A 63 -35.46 -18.74 1.74
C ASN A 63 -35.70 -17.41 2.50
N GLU A 64 -34.75 -17.03 3.36
CA GLU A 64 -34.70 -15.79 4.12
C GLU A 64 -33.41 -15.00 3.82
N PHE A 65 -33.52 -13.67 3.89
CA PHE A 65 -32.40 -12.75 3.73
C PHE A 65 -31.86 -12.34 5.10
N HIS A 66 -30.55 -12.48 5.29
CA HIS A 66 -29.86 -12.10 6.52
C HIS A 66 -28.84 -11.00 6.24
N GLU A 67 -29.01 -9.86 6.89
CA GLU A 67 -28.06 -8.75 6.86
C GLU A 67 -27.04 -8.89 8.01
N LEU A 68 -25.78 -8.58 7.73
CA LEU A 68 -24.67 -8.66 8.67
C LEU A 68 -24.12 -7.24 8.90
N GLU A 69 -23.92 -6.88 10.16
CA GLU A 69 -23.27 -5.62 10.50
C GLU A 69 -21.77 -5.70 10.19
N ALA A 70 -21.27 -4.73 9.44
CA ALA A 70 -19.84 -4.60 9.21
C ALA A 70 -19.16 -4.29 10.55
N LYS A 71 -18.17 -5.09 10.93
CA LYS A 71 -17.27 -4.72 12.01
C LYS A 71 -16.35 -3.62 11.48
N GLU A 72 -16.34 -2.47 12.15
CA GLU A 72 -15.32 -1.46 11.90
C GLU A 72 -13.97 -2.05 12.30
N ASP A 73 -13.05 -2.12 11.34
CA ASP A 73 -11.70 -2.59 11.57
C ASP A 73 -11.03 -1.65 12.58
N GLU A 74 -10.71 -2.17 13.78
CA GLU A 74 -9.90 -1.48 14.78
C GLU A 74 -8.53 -1.19 14.13
N GLU A 75 -8.29 0.10 13.84
CA GLU A 75 -7.04 0.61 13.30
C GLU A 75 -5.90 0.15 14.21
N SER A 76 -5.06 -0.77 13.69
CA SER A 76 -3.94 -1.32 14.44
C SER A 76 -2.89 -0.22 14.61
N ALA A 77 -2.75 0.25 15.85
CA ALA A 77 -1.76 1.22 16.31
C ALA A 77 -0.30 0.77 16.11
#